data_AF-A0A2X1Y057-F1
#
_entry.id   AF-A0A2X1Y057-F1
#
_cell.length_a   1.000
_cell.length_b   1.000
_cell.length_c   1.000
_cell.angle_alpha   90.00
_cell.angle_beta   90.00
_cell.angle_gamma   90.00
#
_symmetry.space_group_name_H-M   'P 1'
#
loop_
_entity.id
_entity.type
_entity.pdbx_description
1 polymer ?
#
loop_
_entity_poly.entity_id
_entity_poly.type
_entity_poly.pdbx_seq_one_letter_code
_entity_poly.pdbx_strand_id
1 'polypeptide(L)'
;MTQEEANKIFLSSKNFGLKYVITDKGPKLFYGNIKDFDPVIGQDEILRDYNGEIINFKEQISYPDLDKARNKDAILFLKDMEIGLIGRNLSDKITYQDFVKLLNGSSGMNSSYMDSFGLDLEKLKDKNILEKDVVKTLVTKNNLERFTKAKGIFKEDLYKNQKSLGDYESYYIIAKGFGYIDGDIDPDKEMTLEEILYLIYNSIK
;
A
#
# COMPACT_ATOMS: atom_id res chain seq x y z
N MET A 1 18.10 6.62 -6.26
CA MET A 1 17.67 8.03 -6.14
C MET A 1 18.90 8.91 -6.23
N THR A 2 18.87 9.96 -7.05
CA THR A 2 19.96 10.94 -7.16
C THR A 2 19.87 12.02 -6.07
N GLN A 3 20.98 12.72 -5.82
CA GLN A 3 21.01 13.86 -4.89
C GLN A 3 20.04 14.98 -5.30
N GLU A 4 19.88 15.21 -6.61
CA GLU A 4 18.99 16.24 -7.14
C GLU A 4 17.52 15.89 -6.89
N GLU A 5 17.12 14.65 -7.14
CA GLU A 5 15.78 14.14 -6.83
C GLU A 5 15.49 14.22 -5.34
N ALA A 6 16.44 13.78 -4.50
CA ALA A 6 16.33 13.85 -3.05
C ALA A 6 16.12 15.29 -2.56
N ASN A 7 16.88 16.25 -3.09
CA ASN A 7 16.74 17.67 -2.77
C ASN A 7 15.34 18.19 -3.16
N LYS A 8 14.84 17.82 -4.35
CA LYS A 8 13.49 18.24 -4.79
C LYS A 8 12.39 17.69 -3.87
N ILE A 9 12.50 16.43 -3.46
CA ILE A 9 11.57 15.78 -2.53
C ILE A 9 11.64 16.45 -1.14
N PHE A 10 12.84 16.76 -0.66
CA PHE A 10 13.04 17.43 0.62
C PHE A 10 12.46 18.85 0.64
N LEU A 11 12.74 19.65 -0.38
CA LEU A 11 12.27 21.04 -0.48
C LEU A 11 10.75 21.16 -0.65
N SER A 12 10.10 20.10 -1.13
CA SER A 12 8.62 20.00 -1.20
C SER A 12 8.00 19.35 0.04
N SER A 13 8.80 18.91 1.00
CA SER A 13 8.32 18.27 2.22
C SER A 13 7.89 19.29 3.29
N LYS A 14 7.13 18.81 4.28
CA LYS A 14 6.81 19.56 5.51
C LYS A 14 8.02 19.98 6.35
N ASN A 15 9.24 19.56 5.99
CA ASN A 15 10.47 19.92 6.68
C ASN A 15 11.13 21.18 6.11
N PHE A 16 10.60 21.74 5.01
CA PHE A 16 11.11 22.95 4.37
C PHE A 16 9.98 23.98 4.21
N GLY A 17 10.19 25.22 4.65
CA GLY A 17 9.13 26.22 4.63
C GLY A 17 9.47 27.51 5.37
N LEU A 18 8.44 28.30 5.68
CA LEU A 18 8.59 29.55 6.43
C LEU A 18 8.77 29.26 7.92
N LYS A 19 9.79 29.86 8.56
CA LYS A 19 10.03 29.82 10.00
C LYS A 19 10.39 31.18 10.56
N TYR A 20 9.95 31.47 11.78
CA TYR A 20 10.43 32.64 12.53
C TYR A 20 11.76 32.32 13.20
N VAL A 21 12.74 33.20 13.04
CA VAL A 21 14.05 33.14 13.70
C VAL A 21 14.24 34.42 14.50
N ILE A 22 14.61 34.28 15.78
CA ILE A 22 14.95 35.42 16.62
C ILE A 22 16.35 35.89 16.26
N THR A 23 16.47 37.15 15.82
CA THR A 23 17.74 37.82 15.54
C THR A 23 18.02 38.89 16.59
N ASP A 24 19.25 39.40 16.59
CA ASP A 24 19.66 40.59 17.36
C ASP A 24 18.75 41.82 17.11
N LYS A 25 18.12 41.90 15.94
CA LYS A 25 17.17 42.95 15.54
C LYS A 25 15.69 42.58 15.74
N GLY A 26 15.41 41.48 16.44
CA GLY A 26 14.05 40.97 16.68
C GLY A 26 13.67 39.76 15.81
N PRO A 27 12.43 39.26 15.93
CA PRO A 27 11.95 38.12 15.14
C PRO A 27 11.90 38.46 13.66
N LYS A 28 12.44 37.57 12.82
CA LYS A 28 12.39 37.66 11.36
C LYS A 28 11.85 36.36 10.77
N LEU A 29 11.07 36.49 9.70
CA LEU A 29 10.59 35.35 8.93
C LEU A 29 11.63 34.96 7.88
N PHE A 30 12.02 33.68 7.86
CA PHE A 30 12.95 33.10 6.89
C PHE A 30 12.29 31.92 6.18
N TYR A 31 12.68 31.68 4.93
CA TYR A 31 12.33 30.47 4.19
C TYR A 31 13.51 29.51 4.22
N GLY A 32 13.32 28.31 4.75
CA GLY A 32 14.39 27.33 4.92
C GLY A 32 13.95 26.09 5.70
N ASN A 33 14.91 25.32 6.19
CA ASN A 33 14.64 24.09 6.96
C ASN A 33 13.86 24.43 8.23
N ILE A 34 12.66 23.85 8.39
CA ILE A 34 11.81 24.01 9.58
C ILE A 34 12.43 23.29 10.77
N LYS A 35 13.00 22.11 10.54
CA LYS A 35 13.82 21.36 11.49
C LYS A 35 15.27 21.38 11.01
N ASP A 36 16.21 21.57 11.94
CA ASP A 36 17.64 21.62 11.59
C ASP A 36 18.21 20.21 11.48
N PHE A 37 18.09 19.61 10.29
CA PHE A 37 18.68 18.32 9.95
C PHE A 37 18.99 18.23 8.46
N ASP A 38 19.95 17.37 8.13
CA ASP A 38 20.25 16.98 6.77
C ASP A 38 19.58 15.64 6.44
N PRO A 39 18.81 15.54 5.34
CA PRO A 39 18.17 14.29 4.97
C PRO A 39 19.21 13.28 4.51
N VAL A 40 18.97 12.00 4.83
CA VAL A 40 19.88 10.90 4.52
C VAL A 40 19.25 10.00 3.45
N ILE A 41 20.01 9.73 2.39
CA ILE A 41 19.64 8.72 1.39
C ILE A 41 20.17 7.38 1.89
N GLY A 42 19.26 6.44 2.16
CA GLY A 42 19.63 5.08 2.56
C GLY A 42 20.27 4.28 1.43
N GLN A 43 20.86 3.13 1.75
CA GLN A 43 21.35 2.17 0.73
C GLN A 43 20.23 1.61 -0.14
N ASP A 44 19.00 1.60 0.39
CA ASP A 44 17.77 1.27 -0.30
C ASP A 44 17.23 2.43 -1.15
N GLU A 45 18.02 3.51 -1.29
CA GLU A 45 17.70 4.72 -2.02
C GLU A 45 16.49 5.50 -1.51
N ILE A 46 16.04 5.22 -0.27
CA ILE A 46 14.92 5.93 0.35
C ILE A 46 15.45 7.10 1.18
N LEU A 47 14.84 8.28 0.98
CA LEU A 47 15.15 9.51 1.68
C LEU A 47 14.49 9.52 3.07
N ARG A 48 15.30 9.67 4.11
CA ARG A 48 14.88 9.67 5.52
C ARG A 48 15.40 10.87 6.29
N ASP A 49 14.74 11.19 7.39
CA ASP A 49 15.27 12.11 8.39
C ASP A 49 16.30 11.41 9.29
N TYR A 50 16.88 12.15 10.23
CA TYR A 50 17.89 11.63 11.16
C TYR A 50 17.36 10.55 12.13
N ASN A 51 16.03 10.44 12.31
CA ASN A 51 15.39 9.39 13.11
C ASN A 51 15.04 8.14 12.28
N GLY A 52 15.27 8.18 10.96
CA GLY A 52 14.90 7.13 10.04
C GLY A 52 13.45 7.21 9.53
N GLU A 53 12.73 8.30 9.79
CA GLU A 53 11.39 8.53 9.22
C GLU A 53 11.49 8.88 7.74
N ILE A 54 10.63 8.30 6.91
CA ILE A 54 10.62 8.58 5.46
C ILE A 54 10.12 9.99 5.20
N ILE A 55 10.89 10.78 4.45
CA ILE A 55 10.53 12.16 4.12
C ILE A 55 9.66 12.18 2.88
N ASN A 56 8.44 12.71 2.99
CA ASN A 56 7.53 12.90 1.86
C ASN A 56 7.30 11.60 1.06
N PHE A 57 6.78 10.58 1.76
CA PHE A 57 6.59 9.22 1.27
C PHE A 57 5.90 9.17 -0.10
N LYS A 58 4.82 9.97 -0.28
CA LYS A 58 4.10 10.12 -1.54
C LYS A 58 5.03 10.38 -2.73
N GLU A 59 5.92 11.35 -2.62
CA GLU A 59 6.81 11.75 -3.72
C GLU A 59 7.89 10.71 -4.02
N GLN A 60 8.15 9.80 -3.07
CA GLN A 60 9.08 8.68 -3.26
C GLN A 60 8.42 7.44 -3.89
N ILE A 61 7.09 7.35 -3.92
CA ILE A 61 6.39 6.29 -4.67
C ILE A 61 6.52 6.60 -6.17
N SER A 62 7.35 5.81 -6.85
CA SER A 62 7.59 5.90 -8.29
C SER A 62 7.80 4.50 -8.86
N TYR A 63 7.08 4.20 -9.94
CA TYR A 63 7.13 2.89 -10.60
C TYR A 63 7.66 3.05 -12.03
N PRO A 64 8.80 2.44 -12.38
CA PRO A 64 9.40 2.57 -13.72
C PRO A 64 8.49 2.09 -14.86
N ASP A 65 7.60 1.14 -14.57
CA ASP A 65 6.66 0.52 -15.50
C ASP A 65 5.25 1.13 -15.44
N LEU A 66 5.04 2.26 -14.74
CA LEU A 66 3.74 2.92 -14.59
C LEU A 66 3.03 3.21 -15.92
N ASP A 67 3.79 3.61 -16.95
CA ASP A 67 3.21 3.94 -18.27
C ASP A 67 2.63 2.73 -19.02
N LYS A 68 2.98 1.51 -18.59
CA LYS A 68 2.46 0.25 -19.13
C LYS A 68 1.33 -0.32 -18.27
N ALA A 69 1.05 0.27 -17.12
CA ALA A 69 0.05 -0.20 -16.18
C ALA A 69 -1.35 -0.10 -16.79
N ARG A 70 -2.17 -1.13 -16.59
CA ARG A 70 -3.56 -1.16 -17.05
C ARG A 70 -4.41 -0.14 -16.31
N ASN A 71 -4.12 0.09 -15.04
CA ASN A 71 -4.91 0.92 -14.14
C ASN A 71 -4.11 2.09 -13.56
N LYS A 72 -3.45 2.86 -14.44
CA LYS A 72 -2.59 4.00 -14.05
C LYS A 72 -3.29 5.00 -13.12
N ASP A 73 -4.54 5.35 -13.40
CA ASP A 73 -5.28 6.34 -12.59
C ASP A 73 -5.57 5.83 -11.17
N ALA A 74 -5.89 4.54 -11.01
CA ALA A 74 -6.07 3.92 -9.71
C ALA A 74 -4.77 3.95 -8.89
N ILE A 75 -3.63 3.68 -9.54
CA ILE A 75 -2.32 3.71 -8.90
C ILE A 75 -1.95 5.14 -8.47
N LEU A 76 -2.21 6.14 -9.31
CA LEU A 76 -1.97 7.54 -8.98
C LEU A 76 -2.87 8.00 -7.82
N PHE A 77 -4.13 7.57 -7.79
CA PHE A 77 -5.04 7.84 -6.67
C PHE A 77 -4.53 7.23 -5.36
N LEU A 78 -4.08 5.97 -5.38
CA LEU A 78 -3.49 5.33 -4.20
C LEU A 78 -2.20 6.03 -3.74
N LYS A 79 -1.36 6.45 -4.68
CA LYS A 79 -0.18 7.27 -4.38
C LYS A 79 -0.57 8.56 -3.66
N ASP A 80 -1.63 9.25 -4.10
CA ASP A 80 -2.14 10.45 -3.43
C ASP A 80 -2.64 10.18 -2.00
N MET A 81 -3.08 8.95 -1.73
CA MET A 81 -3.44 8.46 -0.39
C MET A 81 -2.26 7.91 0.41
N GLU A 82 -1.02 8.06 -0.07
CA GLU A 82 0.18 7.47 0.54
C GLU A 82 0.13 5.94 0.65
N ILE A 83 -0.52 5.27 -0.30
CA ILE A 83 -0.57 3.82 -0.44
C ILE A 83 0.33 3.42 -1.61
N GLY A 84 1.42 2.74 -1.31
CA GLY A 84 2.39 2.28 -2.32
C GLY A 84 3.64 1.69 -1.69
N LEU A 85 4.60 1.34 -2.54
CA LEU A 85 5.92 0.85 -2.14
C LEU A 85 6.98 1.63 -2.91
N ILE A 86 8.04 2.02 -2.23
CA ILE A 86 9.18 2.73 -2.83
C ILE A 86 10.16 1.70 -3.42
N GLY A 87 10.76 2.01 -4.56
CA GLY A 87 11.83 1.20 -5.16
C GLY A 87 11.36 -0.14 -5.73
N ARG A 88 10.14 -0.19 -6.29
CA ARG A 88 9.55 -1.41 -6.87
C ARG A 88 9.07 -1.17 -8.30
N ASN A 89 8.88 -2.25 -9.05
CA ASN A 89 8.09 -2.26 -10.28
C ASN A 89 6.67 -2.79 -9.98
N LEU A 90 5.70 -2.37 -10.77
CA LEU A 90 4.33 -2.88 -10.69
C LEU A 90 4.25 -4.37 -11.03
N SER A 91 5.14 -4.85 -11.90
CA SER A 91 5.26 -6.28 -12.23
C SER A 91 5.85 -7.15 -11.13
N ASP A 92 6.46 -6.57 -10.10
CA ASP A 92 7.13 -7.34 -9.06
C ASP A 92 6.11 -8.19 -8.28
N LYS A 93 6.46 -9.44 -7.99
CA LYS A 93 5.76 -10.21 -6.94
C LYS A 93 6.02 -9.55 -5.59
N ILE A 94 5.00 -9.55 -4.75
CA ILE A 94 5.13 -8.95 -3.42
C ILE A 94 4.94 -9.98 -2.32
N THR A 95 5.70 -9.77 -1.26
CA THR A 95 5.67 -10.64 -0.09
C THR A 95 4.48 -10.31 0.80
N TYR A 96 4.16 -11.22 1.74
CA TYR A 96 3.23 -10.90 2.83
C TYR A 96 3.65 -9.61 3.57
N GLN A 97 4.94 -9.43 3.87
CA GLN A 97 5.43 -8.22 4.54
C GLN A 97 5.17 -6.95 3.74
N ASP A 98 5.34 -6.99 2.42
CA ASP A 98 5.06 -5.84 1.57
C ASP A 98 3.57 -5.52 1.52
N PHE A 99 2.71 -6.54 1.48
CA PHE A 99 1.27 -6.36 1.57
C PHE A 99 0.86 -5.67 2.89
N VAL A 100 1.50 -6.03 4.00
CA VAL A 100 1.25 -5.34 5.29
C VAL A 100 1.62 -3.87 5.22
N LYS A 101 2.71 -3.51 4.56
CA LYS A 101 3.10 -2.10 4.39
C LYS A 101 2.04 -1.34 3.58
N LEU A 102 1.51 -1.95 2.52
CA LEU A 102 0.43 -1.36 1.72
C LEU A 102 -0.83 -1.07 2.53
N LEU A 103 -1.20 -1.94 3.48
CA LEU A 103 -2.41 -1.77 4.28
C LEU A 103 -2.29 -0.71 5.39
N ASN A 104 -1.07 -0.33 5.78
CA ASN A 104 -0.80 0.62 6.87
C ASN A 104 -0.30 2.00 6.37
N GLY A 105 -0.09 2.15 5.06
CA GLY A 105 0.43 3.38 4.46
C GLY A 105 1.77 3.82 5.06
N SER A 106 1.96 5.14 5.15
CA SER A 106 3.17 5.76 5.71
C SER A 106 3.37 5.53 7.22
N SER A 107 2.38 4.97 7.92
CA SER A 107 2.36 4.87 9.39
C SER A 107 3.11 3.66 9.99
N GLY A 108 3.65 2.77 9.14
CA GLY A 108 4.46 1.63 9.58
C GLY A 108 3.66 0.41 10.08
N MET A 109 4.37 -0.71 10.27
CA MET A 109 3.79 -2.02 10.63
C MET A 109 3.31 -2.09 12.09
N ASN A 110 2.09 -2.55 12.30
CA ASN A 110 1.72 -3.25 13.54
C ASN A 110 1.53 -4.73 13.22
N SER A 111 2.53 -5.56 13.50
CA SER A 111 2.49 -7.01 13.19
C SER A 111 1.32 -7.73 13.83
N SER A 112 0.89 -7.30 15.04
CA SER A 112 -0.28 -7.87 15.73
C SER A 112 -1.60 -7.64 14.98
N TYR A 113 -1.65 -6.66 14.07
CA TYR A 113 -2.82 -6.44 13.22
C TYR A 113 -3.03 -7.58 12.22
N MET A 114 -1.97 -8.28 11.82
CA MET A 114 -2.08 -9.35 10.81
C MET A 114 -2.57 -10.67 11.37
N ASP A 115 -2.36 -10.90 12.67
CA ASP A 115 -2.98 -12.03 13.37
C ASP A 115 -4.51 -11.98 13.25
N SER A 116 -5.09 -10.78 13.18
CA SER A 116 -6.55 -10.60 13.01
C SER A 116 -7.08 -11.11 11.66
N PHE A 117 -6.21 -11.29 10.66
CA PHE A 117 -6.57 -11.87 9.36
C PHE A 117 -6.20 -13.35 9.25
N GLY A 118 -5.61 -13.93 10.30
CA GLY A 118 -5.11 -15.31 10.33
C GLY A 118 -3.82 -15.50 9.54
N LEU A 119 -3.00 -14.45 9.40
CA LEU A 119 -1.72 -14.49 8.70
C LEU A 119 -0.57 -14.57 9.70
N ASP A 120 0.07 -15.74 9.76
CA ASP A 120 1.27 -15.97 10.57
C ASP A 120 2.51 -15.43 9.83
N LEU A 121 2.83 -14.15 10.05
CA LEU A 121 3.91 -13.46 9.32
C LEU A 121 5.29 -14.08 9.52
N GLU A 122 5.53 -14.78 10.64
CA GLU A 122 6.80 -15.49 10.87
C GLU A 122 6.91 -16.70 9.95
N LYS A 123 5.84 -17.48 9.79
CA LYS A 123 5.79 -18.63 8.87
C LYS A 123 5.66 -18.25 7.39
N LEU A 124 5.20 -17.03 7.13
CA LEU A 124 5.00 -16.46 5.80
C LEU A 124 6.13 -15.51 5.38
N LYS A 125 7.15 -15.38 6.22
CA LYS A 125 8.35 -14.62 5.91
C LYS A 125 8.94 -15.10 4.58
N ASP A 126 9.32 -14.14 3.74
CA ASP A 126 9.89 -14.33 2.40
C ASP A 126 8.97 -15.03 1.38
N LYS A 127 7.71 -15.34 1.73
CA LYS A 127 6.73 -15.89 0.78
C LYS A 127 5.98 -14.77 0.06
N ASN A 128 5.70 -15.02 -1.21
CA ASN A 128 4.80 -14.19 -1.99
C ASN A 128 3.36 -14.39 -1.52
N ILE A 129 2.60 -13.30 -1.51
CA ILE A 129 1.20 -13.35 -1.11
C ILE A 129 0.33 -13.92 -2.23
N LEU A 130 -0.67 -14.72 -1.84
CA LEU A 130 -1.61 -15.36 -2.75
C LEU A 130 -2.89 -14.51 -2.89
N GLU A 131 -3.56 -14.62 -4.04
CA GLU A 131 -4.81 -13.90 -4.33
C GLU A 131 -5.86 -14.11 -3.23
N LYS A 132 -6.05 -15.35 -2.77
CA LYS A 132 -7.04 -15.68 -1.73
C LYS A 132 -6.80 -14.95 -0.41
N ASP A 133 -5.54 -14.73 -0.05
CA ASP A 133 -5.15 -14.10 1.20
C ASP A 133 -5.31 -12.57 1.11
N VAL A 134 -5.05 -11.97 -0.06
CA VAL A 134 -5.38 -10.57 -0.35
C VAL A 134 -6.89 -10.34 -0.24
N VAL A 135 -7.69 -11.16 -0.94
CA VAL A 135 -9.15 -11.03 -0.99
C VAL A 135 -9.75 -11.17 0.40
N LYS A 136 -9.39 -12.22 1.14
CA LYS A 136 -9.85 -12.43 2.52
C LYS A 136 -9.50 -11.23 3.40
N THR A 137 -8.25 -10.75 3.34
CA THR A 137 -7.78 -9.64 4.16
C THR A 137 -8.57 -8.35 3.88
N LEU A 138 -8.79 -8.00 2.62
CA LEU A 138 -9.55 -6.79 2.26
C LEU A 138 -11.02 -6.88 2.68
N VAL A 139 -11.65 -8.04 2.52
CA VAL A 139 -13.03 -8.28 2.97
C VAL A 139 -13.14 -8.15 4.50
N THR A 140 -12.22 -8.73 5.26
CA THR A 140 -12.19 -8.61 6.72
C THR A 140 -11.87 -7.18 7.16
N LYS A 141 -10.88 -6.53 6.55
CA LYS A 141 -10.47 -5.14 6.87
C LYS A 141 -11.64 -4.16 6.70
N ASN A 142 -12.50 -4.38 5.71
CA ASN A 142 -13.68 -3.56 5.46
C ASN A 142 -14.92 -4.00 6.26
N ASN A 143 -14.75 -4.85 7.28
CA ASN A 143 -15.83 -5.38 8.14
C ASN A 143 -16.95 -6.08 7.37
N LEU A 144 -16.62 -6.67 6.21
CA LEU A 144 -17.58 -7.38 5.37
C LEU A 144 -17.65 -8.88 5.70
N GLU A 145 -16.74 -9.39 6.54
CA GLU A 145 -16.74 -10.80 6.96
C GLU A 145 -18.07 -11.24 7.62
N ARG A 146 -18.82 -10.32 8.21
CA ARG A 146 -20.16 -10.59 8.77
C ARG A 146 -21.14 -11.15 7.74
N PHE A 147 -20.91 -10.85 6.45
CA PHE A 147 -21.74 -11.33 5.35
C PHE A 147 -21.39 -12.76 4.93
N THR A 148 -20.29 -13.34 5.39
CA THR A 148 -19.93 -14.74 5.11
C THR A 148 -20.95 -15.74 5.68
N LYS A 149 -21.72 -15.33 6.68
CA LYS A 149 -22.78 -16.16 7.30
C LYS A 149 -24.12 -16.08 6.55
N ALA A 150 -24.29 -15.12 5.64
CA ALA A 150 -25.53 -14.95 4.92
C ALA A 150 -25.66 -16.02 3.83
N LYS A 151 -26.78 -16.75 3.85
CA LYS A 151 -27.07 -17.84 2.90
C LYS A 151 -27.91 -17.33 1.74
N GLY A 152 -27.69 -17.87 0.55
CA GLY A 152 -28.55 -17.65 -0.62
C GLY A 152 -28.44 -16.27 -1.26
N ILE A 153 -27.31 -15.57 -1.10
CA ILE A 153 -27.07 -14.26 -1.73
C ILE A 153 -27.06 -14.39 -3.27
N PHE A 154 -26.48 -15.48 -3.79
CA PHE A 154 -26.44 -15.77 -5.22
C PHE A 154 -27.09 -17.13 -5.50
N LYS A 155 -27.88 -17.18 -6.58
CA LYS A 155 -28.58 -18.40 -7.02
C LYS A 155 -27.75 -19.27 -7.96
N GLU A 156 -26.72 -18.68 -8.57
CA GLU A 156 -25.84 -19.31 -9.54
C GLU A 156 -24.39 -19.14 -9.10
N ASP A 157 -23.53 -20.06 -9.54
CA ASP A 157 -22.09 -19.99 -9.30
C ASP A 157 -21.52 -18.77 -10.06
N LEU A 158 -20.82 -17.90 -9.34
CA LEU A 158 -20.21 -16.68 -9.88
C LEU A 158 -18.85 -16.94 -10.54
N TYR A 159 -18.26 -18.11 -10.29
CA TYR A 159 -16.94 -18.51 -10.78
C TYR A 159 -16.94 -19.97 -11.22
N LYS A 160 -16.17 -20.30 -12.25
CA LYS A 160 -16.07 -21.66 -12.80
C LYS A 160 -15.60 -22.70 -11.76
N ASN A 161 -14.75 -22.27 -10.82
CA ASN A 161 -14.12 -23.09 -9.78
C ASN A 161 -14.62 -22.71 -8.38
N GLN A 162 -15.82 -22.12 -8.25
CA GLN A 162 -16.31 -21.59 -6.97
C GLN A 162 -16.27 -22.62 -5.83
N LYS A 163 -16.76 -23.85 -6.08
CA LYS A 163 -16.82 -24.89 -5.05
C LYS A 163 -15.45 -25.40 -4.57
N SER A 164 -14.41 -25.27 -5.39
CA SER A 164 -13.05 -25.67 -4.99
C SER A 164 -12.35 -24.62 -4.11
N LEU A 165 -12.95 -23.44 -3.91
CA LEU A 165 -12.41 -22.40 -3.03
C LEU A 165 -12.51 -22.79 -1.55
N GLY A 166 -13.37 -23.76 -1.19
CA GLY A 166 -13.56 -24.19 0.19
C GLY A 166 -13.93 -23.00 1.10
N ASP A 167 -13.18 -22.84 2.19
CA ASP A 167 -13.41 -21.76 3.17
C ASP A 167 -13.26 -20.34 2.60
N TYR A 168 -12.61 -20.19 1.43
CA TYR A 168 -12.46 -18.89 0.77
C TYR A 168 -13.66 -18.49 -0.08
N GLU A 169 -14.56 -19.42 -0.41
CA GLU A 169 -15.70 -19.19 -1.32
C GLU A 169 -16.49 -17.93 -0.95
N SER A 170 -16.86 -17.81 0.32
CA SER A 170 -17.67 -16.69 0.81
C SER A 170 -16.96 -15.33 0.66
N TYR A 171 -15.64 -15.29 0.83
CA TYR A 171 -14.87 -14.06 0.69
C TYR A 171 -14.82 -13.59 -0.76
N TYR A 172 -14.63 -14.50 -1.72
CA TYR A 172 -14.67 -14.18 -3.15
C TYR A 172 -16.05 -13.70 -3.59
N ILE A 173 -17.11 -14.37 -3.13
CA ILE A 173 -18.49 -13.95 -3.41
C ILE A 173 -18.75 -12.51 -2.92
N ILE A 174 -18.33 -12.19 -1.69
CA ILE A 174 -18.46 -10.85 -1.13
C ILE A 174 -17.63 -9.84 -1.95
N ALA A 175 -16.37 -10.17 -2.21
CA ALA A 175 -15.47 -9.32 -2.99
C ALA A 175 -16.06 -8.99 -4.37
N LYS A 176 -16.66 -9.96 -5.06
CA LYS A 176 -17.38 -9.73 -6.32
C LYS A 176 -18.63 -8.87 -6.16
N GLY A 177 -19.44 -9.15 -5.14
CA GLY A 177 -20.66 -8.38 -4.86
C GLY A 177 -20.37 -6.90 -4.56
N PHE A 178 -19.21 -6.59 -4.00
CA PHE A 178 -18.73 -5.22 -3.74
C PHE A 178 -17.81 -4.67 -4.84
N GLY A 179 -17.63 -5.37 -5.96
CA GLY A 179 -16.87 -4.88 -7.11
C GLY A 179 -15.35 -4.85 -6.92
N TYR A 180 -14.80 -5.67 -6.02
CA TYR A 180 -13.35 -5.78 -5.84
C TYR A 180 -12.72 -6.51 -7.02
N ILE A 181 -13.42 -7.52 -7.55
CA ILE A 181 -12.95 -8.47 -8.56
C ILE A 181 -13.93 -8.46 -9.74
N ASP A 182 -13.42 -8.08 -10.92
CA ASP A 182 -14.23 -8.01 -12.15
C ASP A 182 -13.98 -9.18 -13.12
N GLY A 183 -13.07 -10.10 -12.78
CA GLY A 183 -12.57 -11.15 -13.69
C GLY A 183 -12.62 -12.56 -13.13
N ASP A 184 -11.93 -13.45 -13.84
CA ASP A 184 -11.60 -14.80 -13.36
C ASP A 184 -10.68 -14.72 -12.15
N ILE A 185 -10.75 -15.73 -11.28
CA ILE A 185 -10.00 -15.83 -10.03
C ILE A 185 -9.02 -17.00 -10.07
N ASP A 186 -7.87 -16.81 -9.46
CA ASP A 186 -6.88 -17.86 -9.24
C ASP A 186 -6.38 -17.79 -7.79
N PRO A 187 -6.99 -18.54 -6.86
CA PRO A 187 -6.75 -18.39 -5.43
C PRO A 187 -5.32 -18.68 -5.00
N ASP A 188 -4.59 -19.50 -5.76
CA ASP A 188 -3.23 -19.93 -5.45
C ASP A 188 -2.17 -19.17 -6.28
N LYS A 189 -2.59 -18.16 -7.04
CA LYS A 189 -1.69 -17.29 -7.78
C LYS A 189 -0.95 -16.35 -6.85
N GLU A 190 0.36 -16.29 -7.04
CA GLU A 190 1.19 -15.22 -6.47
C GLU A 190 0.88 -13.89 -7.17
N MET A 191 0.60 -12.87 -6.39
CA MET A 191 0.12 -11.59 -6.92
C MET A 191 1.27 -10.62 -7.19
N THR A 192 1.12 -9.82 -8.24
CA THR A 192 1.99 -8.68 -8.52
C THR A 192 1.55 -7.44 -7.73
N LEU A 193 2.43 -6.45 -7.63
CA LEU A 193 2.11 -5.15 -7.02
C LEU A 193 0.94 -4.46 -7.75
N GLU A 194 0.91 -4.50 -9.09
CA GLU A 194 -0.18 -3.91 -9.88
C GLU A 194 -1.54 -4.50 -9.50
N GLU A 195 -1.63 -5.82 -9.42
CA GLU A 195 -2.88 -6.54 -9.13
C GLU A 195 -3.37 -6.25 -7.72
N ILE A 196 -2.45 -6.16 -6.76
CA ILE A 196 -2.79 -5.85 -5.37
C ILE A 196 -3.23 -4.40 -5.21
N LEU A 197 -2.52 -3.46 -5.82
CA LEU A 197 -2.95 -2.06 -5.83
C LEU A 197 -4.34 -1.92 -6.45
N TYR A 198 -4.64 -2.64 -7.54
CA TYR A 198 -5.97 -2.62 -8.13
C TYR A 198 -7.06 -3.15 -7.18
N LEU A 199 -6.81 -4.28 -6.49
CA LEU A 199 -7.75 -4.80 -5.49
C LEU A 199 -7.93 -3.86 -4.31
N ILE A 200 -6.85 -3.25 -3.81
CA ILE A 200 -6.91 -2.25 -2.73
C ILE A 200 -7.77 -1.07 -3.19
N TYR A 201 -7.51 -0.52 -4.38
CA TYR A 201 -8.28 0.58 -4.95
C TYR A 201 -9.77 0.26 -5.05
N ASN A 202 -10.14 -0.90 -5.61
CA ASN A 202 -11.54 -1.29 -5.71
C ASN A 202 -12.18 -1.51 -4.33
N SER A 203 -11.40 -1.94 -3.33
CA SER A 203 -11.91 -2.14 -1.98
C SER A 203 -12.21 -0.86 -1.20
N ILE A 204 -11.66 0.28 -1.63
CA ILE A 204 -11.85 1.59 -0.97
C ILE A 204 -12.74 2.54 -1.77
N LYS A 205 -13.03 2.22 -3.03
CA LYS A 205 -13.84 3.03 -3.94
C LYS A 205 -15.31 3.12 -3.51
#